data_AF-A0A0M2SNH6-F1
#
_entry.id   AF-A0A0M2SNH6-F1
#
_cell.length_a   1.000
_cell.length_b   1.000
_cell.length_c   1.000
_cell.angle_alpha   90.00
_cell.angle_beta   90.00
_cell.angle_gamma   90.00
#
_symmetry.space_group_name_H-M   'P 1'
#
loop_
_entity.id
_entity.type
_entity.pdbx_description
1 polymer ?
#
loop_
_entity_poly.entity_id
_entity_poly.type
_entity_poly.pdbx_seq_one_letter_code
_entity_poly.pdbx_strand_id
1 'polypeptide(L)'
;MKRLIPILLAGFLIAGCQAQDQEELDAMYSAFERNQSEIETDFQDYYKEIEASDDRETQLRIIYEEMIPAIEDFETTIQNYEVSSDEHRALKEDMLAYIGSLHGLTGNIGKFNRTFIAGNPFDDEFTKEAGEILDTVRSQEEKVQNDYDRVLDGYEELNAE
;
A
#
# COMPACT_ATOMS: atom_id res chain seq x y z
N MET A 1 50.82 -27.39 21.27
CA MET A 1 49.63 -26.61 21.68
C MET A 1 48.63 -26.66 20.55
N LYS A 2 47.56 -27.46 20.68
CA LYS A 2 46.48 -27.55 19.67
C LYS A 2 45.60 -26.31 19.82
N ARG A 3 45.58 -25.44 18.82
CA ARG A 3 44.68 -24.29 18.73
C ARG A 3 43.29 -24.79 18.32
N LEU A 4 42.47 -25.13 19.30
CA LEU A 4 41.02 -25.25 19.14
C LEU A 4 40.46 -23.86 19.43
N ILE A 5 39.91 -23.20 18.41
CA ILE A 5 38.84 -22.18 18.42
C ILE A 5 38.92 -21.53 17.04
N PRO A 6 37.98 -21.86 16.13
CA PRO A 6 37.21 -20.76 15.53
C PRO A 6 35.74 -21.10 15.22
N ILE A 7 35.12 -22.09 15.90
CA ILE A 7 33.72 -22.47 15.62
C ILE A 7 32.71 -21.60 16.40
N LEU A 8 33.10 -21.00 17.53
CA LEU A 8 32.21 -20.16 18.36
C LEU A 8 31.93 -18.76 17.77
N LEU A 9 32.80 -18.24 16.90
CA LEU A 9 32.64 -16.90 16.31
C LEU A 9 31.63 -16.87 15.14
N ALA A 10 31.47 -17.98 14.41
CA ALA A 10 30.50 -18.07 13.32
C ALA A 10 29.05 -18.12 13.84
N GLY A 11 28.79 -18.76 14.98
CA GLY A 11 27.46 -18.83 15.57
C GLY A 11 26.92 -17.48 16.07
N PHE A 12 27.79 -16.61 16.58
CA PHE A 12 27.41 -15.25 17.02
C PHE A 12 27.03 -14.34 15.84
N LEU A 13 27.69 -14.50 14.69
CA LEU A 13 27.37 -13.72 13.49
C LEU A 13 26.03 -14.14 12.88
N ILE A 14 25.73 -15.44 12.86
CA ILE A 14 24.47 -15.98 12.30
C ILE A 14 23.28 -15.61 13.21
N ALA A 15 23.42 -15.76 14.54
CA ALA A 15 22.38 -15.36 15.48
C ALA A 15 22.15 -13.84 15.49
N GLY A 16 23.20 -13.04 15.30
CA GLY A 16 23.10 -11.58 15.16
C GLY A 16 22.39 -11.15 13.87
N CYS A 17 22.64 -11.84 12.75
CA CYS A 17 21.94 -11.55 11.49
C CYS A 17 20.45 -11.88 11.57
N GLN A 18 20.07 -13.03 12.15
CA GLN A 18 18.65 -13.39 12.29
C GLN A 18 17.89 -12.44 13.23
N ALA A 19 18.50 -12.04 14.35
CA ALA A 19 17.87 -11.08 15.26
C ALA A 19 17.72 -9.68 14.66
N GLN A 20 18.70 -9.23 13.87
CA GLN A 20 18.62 -7.95 13.17
C GLN A 20 17.56 -7.96 12.07
N ASP A 21 17.49 -9.05 11.30
CA ASP A 21 16.51 -9.20 10.21
C ASP A 21 15.06 -9.22 10.74
N GLN A 22 14.84 -9.84 11.91
CA GLN A 22 13.54 -9.78 12.60
C GLN A 22 13.21 -8.36 13.09
N GLU A 23 14.18 -7.63 13.66
CA GLU A 23 13.97 -6.25 14.09
C GLU A 23 13.61 -5.34 12.90
N GLU A 24 14.27 -5.54 11.75
CA GLU A 24 13.96 -4.84 10.50
C GLU A 24 12.55 -5.19 9.98
N LEU A 25 12.14 -6.47 10.05
CA LEU A 25 10.78 -6.92 9.73
C LEU A 25 9.73 -6.24 10.62
N ASP A 26 9.87 -6.32 11.94
CA ASP A 26 8.92 -5.77 12.91
C ASP A 26 8.79 -4.25 12.74
N ALA A 27 9.92 -3.56 12.48
CA ALA A 27 9.93 -2.14 12.22
C ALA A 27 9.24 -1.77 10.90
N MET A 28 9.44 -2.57 9.85
CA MET A 28 8.75 -2.40 8.56
C MET A 28 7.25 -2.60 8.72
N TYR A 29 6.80 -3.68 9.37
CA TYR A 29 5.39 -3.97 9.61
C TYR A 29 4.73 -2.91 10.50
N SER A 30 5.42 -2.44 11.54
CA SER A 30 4.92 -1.35 12.39
C SER A 30 4.77 -0.04 11.61
N ALA A 31 5.67 0.25 10.66
CA ALA A 31 5.52 1.40 9.77
C ALA A 31 4.37 1.21 8.78
N PHE A 32 4.16 -0.01 8.29
CA PHE A 32 3.02 -0.37 7.46
C PHE A 32 1.70 -0.07 8.16
N GLU A 33 1.49 -0.64 9.34
CA GLU A 33 0.26 -0.46 10.12
C GLU A 33 0.00 1.01 10.48
N ARG A 34 1.06 1.76 10.84
CA ARG A 34 0.92 3.19 11.16
C ARG A 34 0.44 3.98 9.94
N ASN A 35 1.11 3.84 8.80
CA ASN A 35 0.75 4.58 7.58
C ASN A 35 -0.63 4.16 7.08
N GLN A 36 -0.95 2.86 7.15
CA GLN A 36 -2.26 2.35 6.78
C GLN A 36 -3.37 3.00 7.62
N SER A 37 -3.20 3.05 8.94
CA SER A 37 -4.17 3.68 9.84
C SER A 37 -4.28 5.19 9.63
N GLU A 38 -3.17 5.86 9.33
CA GLU A 38 -3.16 7.30 9.00
C GLU A 38 -3.93 7.55 7.71
N ILE A 39 -3.63 6.81 6.64
CA ILE A 39 -4.35 6.90 5.36
C ILE A 39 -5.83 6.60 5.53
N GLU A 40 -6.21 5.56 6.25
CA GLU A 40 -7.63 5.23 6.46
C GLU A 40 -8.37 6.40 7.13
N THR A 41 -7.75 7.01 8.15
CA THR A 41 -8.32 8.14 8.87
C THR A 41 -8.44 9.37 7.96
N ASP A 42 -7.35 9.74 7.28
CA ASP A 42 -7.30 10.91 6.42
C ASP A 42 -8.25 10.74 5.22
N PHE A 43 -8.30 9.55 4.63
CA PHE A 43 -9.18 9.26 3.48
C PHE A 43 -10.65 9.31 3.89
N GLN A 44 -11.01 8.84 5.09
CA GLN A 44 -12.39 9.01 5.58
C GLN A 44 -12.79 10.48 5.67
N ASP A 45 -11.87 11.36 6.07
CA ASP A 45 -12.14 12.80 6.14
C ASP A 45 -12.14 13.46 4.75
N TYR A 46 -11.23 13.07 3.86
CA TYR A 46 -11.23 13.49 2.46
C TYR A 46 -12.49 13.06 1.71
N TYR A 47 -12.99 11.83 1.94
CA TYR A 47 -14.24 11.38 1.34
C TYR A 47 -15.43 12.20 1.83
N LYS A 48 -15.49 12.54 3.13
CA LYS A 48 -16.53 13.45 3.64
C LYS A 48 -16.44 14.83 2.99
N GLU A 49 -15.23 15.35 2.78
CA GLU A 49 -15.03 16.64 2.10
C GLU A 49 -15.45 16.57 0.63
N ILE A 50 -15.10 15.49 -0.08
CA ILE A 50 -15.51 15.24 -1.47
C ILE A 50 -17.03 15.15 -1.57
N GLU A 51 -17.69 14.40 -0.69
CA GLU A 51 -19.15 14.23 -0.66
C GLU A 51 -19.88 15.53 -0.30
N ALA A 52 -19.30 16.35 0.58
CA ALA A 52 -19.85 17.64 0.96
C ALA A 52 -19.57 18.76 -0.06
N SER A 53 -18.59 18.56 -0.95
CA SER A 53 -18.22 19.54 -1.96
C SER A 53 -19.14 19.46 -3.17
N ASP A 54 -19.85 20.55 -3.46
CA ASP A 54 -20.51 20.75 -4.76
C ASP A 54 -19.51 21.16 -5.87
N ASP A 55 -18.29 21.53 -5.48
CA ASP A 55 -17.21 21.91 -6.38
C ASP A 55 -16.36 20.70 -6.76
N ARG A 56 -16.47 20.33 -8.04
CA ARG A 56 -15.73 19.21 -8.63
C ARG A 56 -14.24 19.49 -8.79
N GLU A 57 -13.80 20.75 -8.88
CA GLU A 57 -12.36 21.08 -8.91
C GLU A 57 -11.73 20.78 -7.55
N THR A 58 -12.41 21.15 -6.47
CA THR A 58 -12.03 20.75 -5.10
C THR A 58 -11.96 19.23 -4.93
N GLN A 59 -12.94 18.49 -5.46
CA GLN A 59 -12.91 17.02 -5.39
C GLN A 59 -11.68 16.42 -6.10
N LEU A 60 -11.35 16.91 -7.30
CA LEU A 60 -10.16 16.46 -8.02
C LEU A 60 -8.86 16.85 -7.31
N ARG A 61 -8.82 18.06 -6.74
CA ARG A 61 -7.67 18.55 -5.98
C ARG A 61 -7.36 17.61 -4.80
N ILE A 62 -8.37 17.25 -4.01
CA ILE A 62 -8.20 16.33 -2.89
C ILE A 62 -7.61 14.99 -3.37
N ILE A 63 -8.13 14.43 -4.46
CA ILE A 63 -7.64 13.15 -4.98
C ILE A 63 -6.18 13.24 -5.48
N TYR A 64 -5.86 14.24 -6.30
CA TYR A 64 -4.57 14.30 -6.99
C TYR A 64 -3.47 15.03 -6.21
N GLU A 65 -3.81 15.95 -5.32
CA GLU A 65 -2.84 16.75 -4.56
C GLU A 65 -2.70 16.30 -3.10
N GLU A 66 -3.63 15.51 -2.57
CA GLU A 66 -3.57 15.01 -1.18
C GLU A 66 -3.52 13.47 -1.13
N MET A 67 -4.55 12.79 -1.66
CA MET A 67 -4.70 11.33 -1.52
C MET A 67 -3.61 10.53 -2.25
N ILE A 68 -3.37 10.82 -3.53
CA ILE A 68 -2.34 10.13 -4.32
C ILE A 68 -0.94 10.34 -3.72
N PRO A 69 -0.50 11.57 -3.41
CA PRO A 69 0.79 11.81 -2.76
C PRO A 69 0.96 11.08 -1.43
N ALA A 70 -0.08 11.02 -0.58
CA ALA A 70 -0.01 10.27 0.67
C ALA A 70 0.27 8.78 0.45
N ILE A 71 -0.30 8.17 -0.60
CA ILE A 71 -0.03 6.77 -0.95
C ILE A 71 1.40 6.60 -1.50
N GLU A 72 1.90 7.55 -2.30
CA GLU A 72 3.28 7.54 -2.81
C GLU A 72 4.31 7.67 -1.68
N ASP A 73 4.03 8.48 -0.66
CA ASP A 73 4.84 8.60 0.55
C ASP A 73 4.83 7.30 1.37
N PHE A 74 3.67 6.63 1.44
CA PHE A 74 3.58 5.31 2.07
C PHE A 74 4.41 4.27 1.31
N GLU A 75 4.31 4.22 -0.02
CA GLU A 75 5.12 3.33 -0.86
C GLU A 75 6.61 3.56 -0.59
N THR A 76 7.05 4.82 -0.62
CA THR A 76 8.44 5.21 -0.36
C THR A 76 8.88 4.78 1.03
N THR A 77 8.02 4.91 2.04
CA THR A 77 8.31 4.48 3.41
C THR A 77 8.63 3.00 3.47
N ILE A 78 7.80 2.14 2.86
CA ILE A 78 8.01 0.69 2.85
C ILE A 78 9.21 0.29 1.97
N GLN A 79 9.38 0.94 0.81
CA GLN A 79 10.51 0.69 -0.07
C GLN A 79 11.87 0.88 0.61
N ASN A 80 11.97 1.82 1.56
CA ASN A 80 13.21 2.17 2.25
C ASN A 80 13.67 1.15 3.31
N TYR A 81 12.84 0.18 3.68
CA TYR A 81 13.27 -0.89 4.59
C TYR A 81 14.12 -1.91 3.85
N GLU A 82 15.27 -2.27 4.41
CA GLU A 82 16.08 -3.38 3.92
C GLU A 82 15.72 -4.61 4.76
N VAL A 83 15.30 -5.70 4.10
CA VAL A 83 15.03 -6.99 4.74
C VAL A 83 15.75 -8.08 3.95
N SER A 84 16.29 -9.07 4.65
CA SER A 84 17.31 -9.97 4.11
C SER A 84 16.83 -11.39 3.89
N SER A 85 15.89 -11.92 4.67
CA SER A 85 15.30 -13.24 4.38
C SER A 85 14.36 -13.19 3.16
N ASP A 86 14.23 -14.31 2.46
CA ASP A 86 13.35 -14.39 1.30
C ASP A 86 11.87 -14.24 1.70
N GLU A 87 11.49 -14.70 2.89
CA GLU A 87 10.13 -14.60 3.42
C GLU A 87 9.80 -13.15 3.83
N HIS A 88 10.73 -12.42 4.45
CA HIS A 88 10.51 -11.00 4.78
C HIS A 88 10.45 -10.14 3.51
N ARG A 89 11.25 -10.46 2.49
CA ARG A 89 11.14 -9.81 1.18
C ARG A 89 9.80 -10.08 0.52
N ALA A 90 9.28 -11.30 0.61
CA ALA A 90 7.96 -11.63 0.09
C ALA A 90 6.87 -10.79 0.79
N LEU A 91 6.92 -10.66 2.12
CA LEU A 91 5.98 -9.78 2.84
C LEU A 91 6.12 -8.31 2.38
N LYS A 92 7.33 -7.81 2.21
CA LYS A 92 7.56 -6.47 1.68
C LYS A 92 6.94 -6.30 0.28
N GLU A 93 7.09 -7.28 -0.59
CA GLU A 93 6.49 -7.27 -1.93
C GLU A 93 4.95 -7.26 -1.85
N ASP A 94 4.35 -8.02 -0.93
CA ASP A 94 2.90 -8.00 -0.68
C ASP A 94 2.42 -6.64 -0.16
N MET A 95 3.16 -6.02 0.77
CA MET A 95 2.87 -4.66 1.25
C MET A 95 2.89 -3.64 0.10
N LEU A 96 3.90 -3.70 -0.77
CA LEU A 96 4.01 -2.83 -1.93
C LEU A 96 2.91 -3.11 -2.97
N ALA A 97 2.50 -4.36 -3.13
CA ALA A 97 1.39 -4.73 -4.00
C ALA A 97 0.06 -4.15 -3.50
N TYR A 98 -0.18 -4.22 -2.19
CA TYR A 98 -1.30 -3.57 -1.53
C TYR A 98 -1.29 -2.05 -1.77
N ILE A 99 -0.17 -1.37 -1.46
CA ILE A 99 -0.04 0.08 -1.65
C ILE A 99 -0.27 0.47 -3.13
N GLY A 100 0.30 -0.28 -4.06
CA GLY A 100 0.11 -0.06 -5.50
C GLY A 100 -1.34 -0.28 -5.94
N SER A 101 -2.06 -1.22 -5.31
CA SER A 101 -3.49 -1.42 -5.57
C SER A 101 -4.33 -0.24 -5.07
N LEU A 102 -4.01 0.30 -3.89
CA LEU A 102 -4.66 1.46 -3.30
C LEU A 102 -4.44 2.72 -4.15
N HIS A 103 -3.21 2.91 -4.62
CA HIS A 103 -2.88 3.98 -5.58
C HIS A 103 -3.69 3.84 -6.87
N GLY A 104 -3.77 2.63 -7.43
CA GLY A 104 -4.55 2.34 -8.63
C GLY A 104 -6.03 2.66 -8.48
N LEU A 105 -6.64 2.24 -7.37
CA LEU A 105 -8.04 2.51 -7.04
C LEU A 105 -8.30 4.01 -6.94
N THR A 106 -7.50 4.72 -6.15
CA THR A 106 -7.60 6.17 -5.94
C THR A 106 -7.46 6.93 -7.26
N GLY A 107 -6.49 6.54 -8.09
CA GLY A 107 -6.30 7.13 -9.41
C GLY A 107 -7.50 6.89 -10.35
N ASN A 108 -8.15 5.73 -10.29
CA ASN A 108 -9.33 5.44 -11.11
C ASN A 108 -10.58 6.19 -10.63
N ILE A 109 -10.73 6.41 -9.33
CA ILE A 109 -11.76 7.34 -8.78
C ILE A 109 -11.50 8.76 -9.31
N GLY A 110 -10.25 9.23 -9.31
CA GLY A 110 -9.88 10.51 -9.91
C GLY A 110 -10.18 10.61 -11.40
N LYS A 111 -9.91 9.56 -12.18
CA LYS A 111 -10.25 9.50 -13.62
C LYS A 111 -11.75 9.50 -13.85
N PHE A 112 -12.51 8.77 -13.03
CA PHE A 112 -13.97 8.77 -13.10
C PHE A 112 -14.51 10.19 -12.92
N ASN A 113 -14.10 10.88 -11.86
CA ASN A 113 -14.50 12.27 -11.60
C ASN A 113 -14.11 13.21 -12.74
N ARG A 114 -12.90 13.07 -13.31
CA ARG A 114 -12.45 13.87 -14.45
C ARG A 114 -13.26 13.62 -15.72
N THR A 115 -13.63 12.37 -16.00
CA THR A 115 -14.41 11.98 -17.18
C THR A 115 -15.75 12.72 -17.19
N PHE A 116 -16.42 12.81 -16.04
CA PHE A 116 -17.66 13.57 -15.87
C PHE A 116 -17.49 15.10 -16.03
N ILE A 117 -16.29 15.65 -15.88
CA ILE A 117 -16.02 17.09 -16.11
C ILE A 117 -15.84 17.40 -17.60
N ALA A 118 -15.12 16.53 -18.32
CA ALA A 118 -14.73 16.78 -19.70
C ALA A 118 -15.74 16.24 -20.73
N GLY A 119 -16.58 15.28 -20.34
CA GLY A 119 -17.47 14.54 -21.22
C GLY A 119 -18.87 15.13 -21.36
N ASN A 120 -19.51 14.87 -22.50
CA ASN A 120 -20.94 15.10 -22.69
C ASN A 120 -21.72 13.87 -22.18
N PRO A 121 -22.57 14.00 -21.14
CA PRO A 121 -23.29 12.85 -20.57
C PRO A 121 -24.33 12.23 -21.50
N PHE A 122 -24.63 12.88 -22.63
CA PHE A 122 -25.54 12.38 -23.66
C PHE A 122 -24.81 11.72 -24.83
N ASP A 123 -23.49 11.57 -24.74
CA ASP A 123 -22.68 10.84 -25.72
C ASP A 123 -22.59 9.34 -25.35
N ASP A 124 -22.79 8.48 -26.34
CA ASP A 124 -22.68 7.03 -26.18
C ASP A 124 -21.23 6.64 -25.85
N GLU A 125 -20.25 7.37 -26.38
CA GLU A 125 -18.83 7.16 -26.08
C GLU A 125 -18.51 7.46 -24.61
N PHE A 126 -19.05 8.57 -24.09
CA PHE A 126 -18.94 8.92 -22.67
C PHE A 126 -19.54 7.84 -21.75
N THR A 127 -20.76 7.38 -22.07
CA THR A 127 -21.46 6.38 -21.25
C THR A 127 -20.67 5.07 -21.18
N LYS A 128 -20.05 4.69 -22.30
CA LYS A 128 -19.18 3.51 -22.37
C LYS A 128 -17.92 3.69 -21.53
N GLU A 129 -17.20 4.81 -21.67
CA GLU A 129 -15.97 5.09 -20.92
C GLU A 129 -16.23 5.15 -19.41
N ALA A 130 -17.29 5.84 -18.98
CA ALA A 130 -17.69 5.90 -17.57
C ALA A 130 -18.03 4.51 -17.00
N GLY A 131 -18.68 3.66 -17.80
CA GLY A 131 -18.98 2.27 -17.43
C GLY A 131 -17.72 1.42 -17.23
N GLU A 132 -16.77 1.49 -18.17
CA GLU A 132 -15.50 0.75 -18.08
C GLU A 132 -14.66 1.18 -16.87
N ILE A 133 -14.65 2.48 -16.54
CA ILE A 133 -13.97 2.98 -15.34
C ILE A 133 -14.64 2.46 -14.07
N LEU A 134 -15.98 2.46 -13.98
CA LEU A 134 -16.70 1.95 -12.81
C LEU A 134 -16.48 0.45 -12.58
N ASP A 135 -16.48 -0.35 -13.65
CA ASP A 135 -16.19 -1.78 -13.54
C ASP A 135 -14.74 -2.01 -13.09
N THR A 136 -13.82 -1.16 -13.55
CA THR A 136 -12.41 -1.19 -13.08
C THR A 136 -12.31 -0.83 -11.60
N VAL A 137 -13.01 0.22 -11.14
CA VAL A 137 -13.04 0.63 -9.71
C VAL A 137 -13.52 -0.53 -8.85
N ARG A 138 -14.66 -1.15 -9.19
CA ARG A 138 -15.21 -2.29 -8.45
C ARG A 138 -14.25 -3.48 -8.37
N SER A 139 -13.62 -3.83 -9.49
CA SER A 139 -12.62 -4.92 -9.51
C SER A 139 -11.40 -4.59 -8.65
N GLN A 140 -11.03 -3.31 -8.53
CA GLN A 140 -9.89 -2.90 -7.74
C GLN A 140 -10.21 -2.81 -6.25
N GLU A 141 -11.43 -2.48 -5.85
CA GLU A 141 -11.86 -2.54 -4.43
C GLU A 141 -11.64 -3.94 -3.85
N GLU A 142 -12.08 -4.98 -4.57
CA GLU A 142 -11.84 -6.37 -4.17
C GLU A 142 -10.35 -6.73 -4.16
N LYS A 143 -9.57 -6.21 -5.12
CA LYS A 143 -8.12 -6.43 -5.16
C LYS A 143 -7.42 -5.80 -3.96
N VAL A 144 -7.76 -4.57 -3.59
CA VAL A 144 -7.19 -3.86 -2.44
C VAL A 144 -7.42 -4.65 -1.16
N GLN A 145 -8.65 -5.13 -0.95
CA GLN A 145 -8.96 -5.96 0.22
C GLN A 145 -8.14 -7.25 0.24
N ASN A 146 -8.14 -8.00 -0.87
CA ASN A 146 -7.39 -9.26 -0.96
C ASN A 146 -5.88 -9.05 -0.76
N ASP A 147 -5.32 -7.95 -1.29
CA ASP A 147 -3.91 -7.64 -1.12
C ASP A 147 -3.58 -7.26 0.34
N TYR A 148 -4.49 -6.57 1.03
CA TYR A 148 -4.34 -6.27 2.46
C TYR A 148 -4.39 -7.55 3.31
N ASP A 149 -5.36 -8.43 3.05
CA ASP A 149 -5.49 -9.70 3.76
C ASP A 149 -4.22 -10.57 3.61
N ARG A 150 -3.59 -10.58 2.42
CA ARG A 150 -2.30 -11.26 2.22
C ARG A 150 -1.18 -10.71 3.11
N VAL A 151 -1.14 -9.41 3.35
CA VAL A 151 -0.13 -8.80 4.24
C VAL A 151 -0.35 -9.25 5.69
N LEU A 152 -1.61 -9.26 6.14
CA LEU A 152 -1.96 -9.71 7.49
C LEU A 152 -1.60 -11.19 7.68
N ASP A 153 -2.06 -12.05 6.78
CA ASP A 153 -1.80 -13.49 6.81
C ASP A 153 -0.28 -13.77 6.78
N GLY A 154 0.44 -13.11 5.88
CA GLY A 154 1.89 -13.29 5.74
C GLY A 154 2.68 -12.88 6.98
N TYR A 155 2.27 -11.80 7.66
CA TYR A 155 2.91 -11.40 8.92
C TYR A 155 2.54 -12.33 10.08
N GLU A 156 1.30 -12.81 10.16
CA GLU A 156 0.88 -13.79 11.16
C GLU A 156 1.65 -15.11 11.02
N GLU A 157 1.83 -15.61 9.79
CA GLU A 157 2.61 -16.82 9.50
C GLU A 157 4.06 -16.70 9.97
N LEU A 158 4.71 -15.56 9.70
CA LEU A 158 6.09 -15.28 10.12
C LEU A 158 6.28 -15.22 11.65
N ASN A 159 5.23 -14.87 12.40
CA ASN A 159 5.29 -14.75 13.86
C ASN A 159 4.75 -16.00 14.61
N ALA A 160 4.26 -17.00 13.88
CA ALA A 160 3.76 -18.25 14.45
C ALA A 160 4.85 -19.33 14.63
N GLU A 161 6.03 -19.13 14.04
CA GLU A 161 7.20 -20.04 14.12
C GLU A 161 8.11 -19.78 15.34
#